data_AF-A0A1H9SRF9-F1
#
_entry.id   AF-A0A1H9SRF9-F1
#
_cell.length_a   1.000
_cell.length_b   1.000
_cell.length_c   1.000
_cell.angle_alpha   90.00
_cell.angle_beta   90.00
_cell.angle_gamma   90.00
#
_symmetry.space_group_name_H-M   'P 1'
#
loop_
_entity.id
_entity.type
_entity.pdbx_description
1 polymer ?
#
loop_
_entity_poly.entity_id
_entity_poly.type
_entity_poly.pdbx_seq_one_letter_code
_entity_poly.pdbx_strand_id
1 'polypeptide(L)'
;MKPLAQLDQLNLDADTKQQVAGIVQTLLDQAQQAQQEIRAQELKIQALTMELAHLRRIRFGKKNESLSSIQPSLFEESVLVDIAAVHAEIEQIDTTAKTATARSTRSRAGRQPLPDHLPRIEHRHEPASCQCGQCGKALVKIGEDVTEQFDVEPARFFVHRHIRPQYACKTCETVTAEPVPPAVIDGGMAAPGLLAWVIISKYLNHLPLYRLEQIAAREQVTLSRSTLAEWVGRTGVALQPLADQLKWHLLQGNTLHADESPVAQLEPGNGKTR
;
A
#
# COMPACT_ATOMS: atom_id res chain seq x y z
N MET A 1 31.88 51.06 22.59
CA MET A 1 32.61 52.34 22.44
C MET A 1 31.85 53.41 23.20
N LYS A 2 32.46 54.14 24.15
CA LYS A 2 31.76 55.15 24.96
C LYS A 2 31.48 56.39 24.07
N PRO A 3 30.22 56.67 23.70
CA PRO A 3 29.90 57.77 22.78
C PRO A 3 30.27 59.14 23.34
N LEU A 4 30.37 59.27 24.67
CA LEU A 4 30.72 60.51 25.37
C LEU A 4 32.17 60.95 25.18
N ALA A 5 33.09 60.05 24.79
CA ALA A 5 34.51 60.38 24.59
C ALA A 5 34.76 61.24 23.33
N GLN A 6 33.78 61.34 22.43
CA GLN A 6 33.88 62.16 21.21
C GLN A 6 33.57 63.64 21.48
N LEU A 7 32.97 63.98 22.62
CA LEU A 7 32.68 65.37 23.01
C LEU A 7 33.94 66.14 23.42
N ASP A 8 35.01 65.43 23.82
CA ASP A 8 36.30 66.02 24.19
C ASP A 8 37.05 66.60 22.99
N GLN A 9 36.74 66.13 21.77
CA GLN A 9 37.34 66.60 20.52
C GLN A 9 36.69 67.88 19.97
N LEU A 10 35.58 68.35 20.57
CA LEU A 10 34.84 69.54 20.16
C LEU A 10 35.23 70.73 21.05
N ASN A 11 35.48 71.89 20.44
CA ASN A 11 35.96 73.11 21.12
C ASN A 11 34.78 73.90 21.73
N LEU A 12 34.07 73.26 22.66
CA LEU A 12 32.87 73.78 23.34
C LEU A 12 33.20 74.19 24.79
N ASP A 13 32.50 75.20 25.31
CA ASP A 13 32.64 75.67 26.69
C ASP A 13 32.29 74.56 27.69
N ALA A 14 33.02 74.49 28.82
CA ALA A 14 32.91 73.39 29.78
C ALA A 14 31.49 73.16 30.31
N ASP A 15 30.72 74.25 30.49
CA ASP A 15 29.32 74.19 30.94
C ASP A 15 28.39 73.60 29.86
N THR A 16 28.58 74.00 28.60
CA THR A 16 27.81 73.45 27.46
C THR A 16 28.10 71.97 27.21
N LYS A 17 29.35 71.52 27.45
CA LYS A 17 29.72 70.10 27.37
C LYS A 17 29.03 69.27 28.45
N GLN A 18 28.93 69.79 29.67
CA GLN A 18 28.22 69.12 30.76
C GLN A 18 26.71 69.03 30.50
N GLN A 19 26.10 70.10 29.98
CA GLN A 19 24.68 70.10 29.62
C GLN A 19 24.37 69.11 28.50
N VAL A 20 25.17 69.09 27.42
CA VAL A 20 24.98 68.15 26.31
C VAL A 20 25.23 66.70 26.75
N ALA A 21 26.25 66.45 27.57
CA ALA A 21 26.49 65.11 28.13
C ALA A 21 25.33 64.64 29.02
N GLY A 22 24.75 65.54 29.83
CA GLY A 22 23.57 65.25 30.64
C GLY A 22 22.34 64.92 29.80
N ILE A 23 22.06 65.70 28.76
CA ILE A 23 20.93 65.45 27.84
C ILE A 23 21.11 64.11 27.11
N VAL A 24 22.31 63.84 26.57
CA VAL A 24 22.62 62.59 25.88
C VAL A 24 22.51 61.38 26.81
N GLN A 25 22.94 61.51 28.07
CA GLN A 25 22.75 60.46 29.08
C GLN A 25 21.27 60.23 29.37
N THR A 26 20.48 61.28 29.60
CA THR A 26 19.03 61.12 29.81
C THR A 26 18.31 60.49 28.61
N LEU A 27 18.70 60.83 27.37
CA LEU A 27 18.12 60.22 26.17
C LEU A 27 18.53 58.75 26.01
N LEU A 28 19.78 58.41 26.34
CA LEU A 28 20.25 57.01 26.35
C LEU A 28 19.51 56.18 27.41
N ASP A 29 19.31 56.73 28.60
CA ASP A 29 18.58 56.07 29.68
C ASP A 29 17.11 55.89 29.30
N GLN A 30 16.47 56.89 28.70
CA GLN A 30 15.11 56.80 28.16
C GLN A 30 15.00 55.75 27.05
N ALA A 31 15.97 55.70 26.12
CA ALA A 31 15.99 54.69 25.06
C ALA A 31 16.18 53.27 25.62
N GLN A 32 17.03 53.11 26.64
CA GLN A 32 17.21 51.83 27.32
C GLN A 32 15.95 51.39 28.08
N GLN A 33 15.28 52.31 28.77
CA GLN A 33 14.01 52.05 29.45
C GLN A 33 12.92 51.63 28.45
N ALA A 34 12.76 52.39 27.36
CA ALA A 34 11.80 52.04 26.30
C ALA A 34 12.11 50.67 25.67
N GLN A 35 13.38 50.34 25.48
CA GLN A 35 13.77 49.05 24.89
C GLN A 35 13.55 47.88 25.86
N GLN A 36 13.70 48.09 27.17
CA GLN A 36 13.31 47.12 28.19
C GLN A 36 11.78 46.92 28.22
N GLU A 37 11.01 48.00 28.12
CA GLU A 37 9.55 47.94 28.06
C GLU A 37 9.04 47.19 26.82
N ILE A 38 9.58 47.48 25.64
CA ILE A 38 9.25 46.76 24.40
C ILE A 38 9.53 45.27 24.56
N ARG A 39 10.70 44.92 25.10
CA ARG A 39 11.07 43.51 25.32
C ARG A 39 10.13 42.81 26.31
N ALA A 40 9.71 43.51 27.37
CA ALA A 40 8.73 42.98 28.32
C ALA A 40 7.36 42.78 27.67
N GLN A 41 6.93 43.71 26.81
CA GLN A 41 5.67 43.61 26.07
C GLN A 41 5.71 42.48 25.03
N GLU A 42 6.81 42.29 24.30
CA GLU A 42 6.98 41.18 23.34
C GLU A 42 6.89 39.82 24.02
N LEU A 43 7.55 39.65 25.18
CA LEU A 43 7.44 38.42 25.97
C LEU A 43 6.00 38.16 26.42
N LYS A 44 5.28 39.21 26.82
CA LYS A 44 3.87 39.11 27.21
C LYS A 44 2.97 38.75 26.03
N ILE A 45 3.23 39.32 24.84
CA ILE A 45 2.50 38.97 23.62
C ILE A 45 2.75 37.51 23.23
N GLN A 46 4.00 37.04 23.30
CA GLN A 46 4.33 35.63 23.06
C GLN A 46 3.62 34.70 24.05
N ALA A 47 3.60 35.04 25.34
CA ALA A 47 2.86 34.27 26.33
C ALA A 47 1.35 34.21 26.02
N LEU A 48 0.72 35.36 25.75
CA LEU A 48 -0.70 35.45 25.45
C LEU A 48 -1.08 34.73 24.14
N THR A 49 -0.22 34.80 23.12
CA THR A 49 -0.44 34.08 21.85
C THR A 49 -0.36 32.57 22.03
N MET A 50 0.58 32.07 22.85
CA MET A 50 0.65 30.66 23.24
C MET A 50 -0.59 30.23 24.03
N GLU A 51 -1.04 31.01 25.01
CA GLU A 51 -2.27 30.74 25.75
C GLU A 51 -3.50 30.71 24.84
N LEU A 52 -3.63 31.67 23.92
CA LEU A 52 -4.73 31.69 22.96
C LEU A 52 -4.70 30.49 22.01
N ALA A 53 -3.52 30.05 21.56
CA ALA A 53 -3.39 28.84 20.75
C ALA A 53 -3.83 27.60 21.54
N HIS A 54 -3.46 27.51 22.82
CA HIS A 54 -3.87 26.42 23.71
C HIS A 54 -5.39 26.42 23.95
N LEU A 55 -5.98 27.58 24.28
CA LEU A 55 -7.43 27.72 24.48
C LEU A 55 -8.22 27.44 23.20
N ARG A 56 -7.71 27.87 22.03
CA ARG A 56 -8.31 27.52 20.72
C ARG A 56 -8.25 26.02 20.46
N ARG A 57 -7.15 25.34 20.83
CA ARG A 57 -7.03 23.88 20.71
C ARG A 57 -7.99 23.15 21.65
N ILE A 58 -8.22 23.64 22.87
CA ILE A 58 -9.19 23.06 23.81
C ILE A 58 -10.64 23.28 23.34
N ARG A 59 -10.95 24.50 22.87
CA ARG A 59 -12.33 24.90 22.55
C ARG A 59 -12.79 24.46 21.16
N PHE A 60 -11.90 24.54 20.18
CA PHE A 60 -12.17 24.29 18.76
C PHE A 60 -11.30 23.20 18.13
N GLY A 61 -10.27 22.71 18.83
CA GLY A 61 -9.55 21.52 18.39
C GLY A 61 -10.46 20.29 18.48
N LYS A 62 -10.15 19.27 17.68
CA LYS A 62 -10.80 17.96 17.81
C LYS A 62 -10.57 17.47 19.23
N LYS A 63 -11.65 17.46 20.04
CA LYS A 63 -11.57 17.16 21.48
C LYS A 63 -11.09 15.74 21.75
N ASN A 64 -11.16 14.87 20.75
CA ASN A 64 -10.63 13.53 20.80
C ASN A 64 -9.80 13.26 19.51
N GLU A 65 -8.58 12.76 19.68
CA GLU A 65 -8.09 11.67 18.82
C GLU A 65 -8.82 10.39 19.26
N SER A 66 -10.16 10.39 19.23
CA SER A 66 -10.88 9.15 19.54
C SER A 66 -10.67 8.29 18.32
N LEU A 67 -9.74 7.34 18.45
CA LEU A 67 -9.74 6.16 17.62
C LEU A 67 -11.20 5.65 17.64
N SER A 68 -11.88 5.72 16.50
CA SER A 68 -13.21 5.12 16.41
C SER A 68 -13.09 3.64 16.80
N SER A 69 -14.16 2.97 17.23
CA SER A 69 -14.08 1.54 17.60
C SER A 69 -13.53 0.63 16.49
N ILE A 70 -13.50 1.12 15.24
CA ILE A 70 -12.98 0.44 14.05
C ILE A 70 -11.49 0.78 13.80
N GLN A 71 -10.97 1.88 14.34
CA GLN A 71 -9.57 2.27 14.12
C GLN A 71 -8.54 1.39 14.85
N PRO A 72 -8.76 0.86 16.07
CA PRO A 72 -7.85 -0.10 16.68
C PRO A 72 -7.59 -1.32 15.79
N SER A 73 -8.62 -1.84 15.10
CA SER A 73 -8.45 -2.98 14.21
C SER A 73 -7.64 -2.66 12.95
N LEU A 74 -7.54 -1.39 12.54
CA LEU A 74 -6.62 -0.99 11.46
C LEU A 74 -5.14 -1.11 11.88
N PHE A 75 -4.87 -1.06 13.19
CA PHE A 75 -3.52 -1.21 13.74
C PHE A 75 -3.26 -2.60 14.33
N GLU A 76 -4.27 -3.47 14.40
CA GLU A 76 -4.10 -4.86 14.86
C GLU A 76 -3.09 -5.60 13.99
N GLU A 77 -3.11 -5.42 12.67
CA GLU A 77 -2.11 -6.03 11.78
C GLU A 77 -0.69 -5.55 12.13
N SER A 78 -0.48 -4.24 12.31
CA SER A 78 0.83 -3.71 12.71
C SER A 78 1.28 -4.21 14.09
N VAL A 79 0.36 -4.28 15.05
CA VAL A 79 0.67 -4.80 16.39
C VAL A 79 1.01 -6.29 16.33
N LEU A 80 0.31 -7.08 15.52
CA LEU A 80 0.61 -8.49 15.31
C LEU A 80 1.96 -8.69 14.61
N VAL A 81 2.31 -7.83 13.65
CA VAL A 81 3.62 -7.81 13.01
C VAL A 81 4.72 -7.51 14.03
N ASP A 82 4.54 -6.48 14.86
CA ASP A 82 5.51 -6.10 15.90
C ASP A 82 5.66 -7.19 16.96
N ILE A 83 4.54 -7.77 17.41
CA ILE A 83 4.54 -8.92 18.34
C ILE A 83 5.29 -10.10 17.72
N ALA A 84 5.04 -10.43 16.44
CA ALA A 84 5.73 -11.51 15.76
C ALA A 84 7.23 -11.23 15.61
N ALA A 85 7.62 -9.99 15.29
CA ALA A 85 9.02 -9.57 15.20
C ALA A 85 9.73 -9.70 16.56
N VAL A 86 9.13 -9.19 17.64
CA VAL A 86 9.66 -9.32 19.01
C VAL A 86 9.76 -10.80 19.42
N HIS A 87 8.76 -11.61 19.10
CA HIS A 87 8.81 -13.05 19.37
C HIS A 87 9.96 -13.75 18.60
N ALA A 88 10.19 -13.38 17.34
CA ALA A 88 11.28 -13.91 16.55
C ALA A 88 12.65 -13.51 17.12
N GLU A 89 12.81 -12.24 17.55
CA GLU A 89 14.02 -11.78 18.23
C GLU A 89 14.26 -12.51 19.55
N ILE A 90 13.21 -12.69 20.37
CA ILE A 90 13.30 -13.46 21.61
C ILE A 90 13.70 -14.91 21.32
N GLU A 91 13.10 -15.57 20.32
CA GLU A 91 13.46 -16.95 19.95
C GLU A 91 14.92 -17.04 19.49
N GLN A 92 15.43 -16.06 18.73
CA GLN A 92 16.84 -16.00 18.32
C GLN A 92 17.78 -15.83 19.52
N ILE A 93 17.46 -14.95 20.47
CA ILE A 93 18.25 -14.76 21.71
C ILE A 93 18.21 -16.04 22.57
N ASP A 94 17.05 -16.67 22.72
CA ASP A 94 16.87 -17.93 23.45
C ASP A 94 17.68 -19.08 22.86
N THR A 95 17.89 -19.11 21.54
CA THR A 95 18.74 -20.15 20.89
C THR A 95 20.23 -19.97 21.20
N THR A 96 20.68 -18.76 21.50
CA THR A 96 22.06 -18.53 21.96
C THR A 96 22.28 -18.91 23.44
N ALA A 97 21.21 -18.97 24.24
CA ALA A 97 21.26 -19.35 25.66
C ALA A 97 20.91 -20.83 25.95
N LYS A 98 20.39 -21.59 24.97
CA LYS A 98 19.94 -22.97 25.16
C LYS A 98 20.86 -24.00 24.53
N THR A 99 22.08 -24.08 25.07
CA THR A 99 22.73 -25.39 25.26
C THR A 99 22.40 -25.85 26.68
N ALA A 100 21.76 -27.02 26.80
CA ALA A 100 21.32 -27.68 28.03
C ALA A 100 20.07 -27.11 28.72
N THR A 101 18.89 -27.61 28.35
CA THR A 101 17.98 -28.39 29.23
C THR A 101 16.68 -28.74 28.50
N ALA A 102 16.16 -29.94 28.77
CA ALA A 102 15.01 -30.54 28.11
C ALA A 102 13.77 -29.63 28.19
N ARG A 103 13.24 -29.22 27.03
CA ARG A 103 11.99 -28.45 26.91
C ARG A 103 10.80 -29.37 27.17
N SER A 104 10.01 -29.08 28.20
CA SER A 104 8.69 -29.67 28.38
C SER A 104 7.78 -29.30 27.21
N THR A 105 7.02 -30.26 26.71
CA THR A 105 6.03 -30.10 25.64
C THR A 105 4.87 -29.18 26.08
N ARG A 106 4.98 -27.88 25.80
CA ARG A 106 3.78 -27.03 25.76
C ARG A 106 2.90 -27.50 24.60
N SER A 107 1.64 -27.80 24.88
CA SER A 107 0.61 -28.02 23.87
C SER A 107 0.37 -26.72 23.09
N ARG A 108 1.16 -26.48 22.04
CA ARG A 108 0.82 -25.48 21.03
C ARG A 108 -0.47 -25.95 20.36
N ALA A 109 -1.45 -25.05 20.24
CA ALA A 109 -2.60 -25.28 19.37
C ALA A 109 -2.04 -25.71 18.00
N GLY A 110 -2.36 -26.92 17.56
CA GLY A 110 -1.84 -27.48 16.32
C GLY A 110 -2.21 -26.57 15.15
N ARG A 111 -1.29 -26.40 14.19
CA ARG A 111 -1.61 -25.71 12.93
C ARG A 111 -2.80 -26.42 12.29
N GLN A 112 -3.76 -25.65 11.79
CA GLN A 112 -4.83 -26.24 10.98
C GLN A 112 -4.21 -26.90 9.74
N PRO A 113 -4.69 -28.09 9.34
CA PRO A 113 -4.20 -28.76 8.14
C PRO A 113 -4.45 -27.90 6.90
N LEU A 114 -3.53 -27.96 5.94
CA LEU A 114 -3.70 -27.27 4.66
C LEU A 114 -4.88 -27.90 3.88
N PRO A 115 -5.59 -27.13 3.03
CA PRO A 115 -6.75 -27.65 2.32
C PRO A 115 -6.44 -28.83 1.38
N ASP A 116 -7.22 -29.89 1.49
CA ASP A 116 -6.97 -31.16 0.79
C ASP A 116 -7.12 -31.11 -0.74
N HIS A 117 -7.90 -30.17 -1.26
CA HIS A 117 -8.16 -30.05 -2.70
C HIS A 117 -6.99 -29.41 -3.47
N LEU A 118 -5.98 -28.89 -2.79
CA LEU A 118 -4.83 -28.25 -3.44
C LEU A 118 -3.80 -29.29 -3.91
N PRO A 119 -3.20 -29.09 -5.09
CA PRO A 119 -2.19 -29.99 -5.61
C PRO A 119 -0.94 -29.96 -4.73
N ARG A 120 -0.42 -31.14 -4.37
CA ARG A 120 0.81 -31.30 -3.58
C ARG A 120 1.95 -31.70 -4.51
N ILE A 121 3.01 -30.90 -4.52
CA ILE A 121 4.24 -31.20 -5.25
C ILE A 121 5.18 -31.90 -4.27
N GLU A 122 5.45 -33.19 -4.49
CA GLU A 122 6.32 -33.99 -3.60
C GLU A 122 7.80 -33.70 -3.89
N HIS A 123 8.49 -33.12 -2.91
CA HIS A 123 9.95 -33.03 -2.90
C HIS A 123 10.52 -34.09 -1.96
N ARG A 124 11.11 -35.16 -2.51
CA ARG A 124 11.73 -36.24 -1.72
C ARG A 124 13.20 -35.94 -1.46
N HIS A 125 13.55 -35.81 -0.19
CA HIS A 125 14.94 -35.58 0.24
C HIS A 125 15.53 -36.89 0.77
N GLU A 126 16.15 -37.67 -0.12
CA GLU A 126 16.83 -38.91 0.24
C GLU A 126 18.29 -38.65 0.63
N PRO A 127 18.87 -39.44 1.56
CA PRO A 127 20.27 -39.33 1.91
C PRO A 127 21.16 -39.70 0.72
N ALA A 128 22.28 -38.97 0.54
CA ALA A 128 23.21 -39.17 -0.58
C ALA A 128 23.79 -40.60 -0.67
N SER A 129 23.77 -41.37 0.42
CA SER A 129 24.09 -42.79 0.41
C SER A 129 23.12 -43.57 1.30
N CYS A 130 22.70 -44.73 0.82
CA CYS A 130 21.86 -45.66 1.57
C CYS A 130 22.71 -46.61 2.45
N GLN A 131 23.92 -46.21 2.81
CA GLN A 131 24.85 -46.99 3.63
C GLN A 131 25.15 -46.23 4.92
N CYS A 132 25.21 -46.95 6.03
CA CYS A 132 25.60 -46.37 7.29
C CYS A 132 27.06 -45.90 7.23
N GLY A 133 27.30 -44.60 7.46
CA GLY A 133 28.65 -44.01 7.43
C GLY A 133 29.65 -44.59 8.44
N GLN A 134 29.22 -45.39 9.41
CA GLN A 134 30.08 -46.05 10.40
C GLN A 134 30.28 -47.55 10.17
N CYS A 135 29.30 -48.27 9.61
CA CYS A 135 29.36 -49.73 9.48
C CYS A 135 29.10 -50.28 8.06
N GLY A 136 28.83 -49.42 7.07
CA GLY A 136 28.67 -49.79 5.66
C GLY A 136 27.41 -50.60 5.32
N LYS A 137 26.60 -50.97 6.32
CA LYS A 137 25.34 -51.72 6.12
C LYS A 137 24.25 -50.83 5.50
N ALA A 138 23.33 -51.46 4.77
CA ALA A 138 22.20 -50.77 4.15
C ALA A 138 21.26 -50.14 5.19
N LEU A 139 20.83 -48.90 4.95
CA LEU A 139 19.84 -48.19 5.75
C LEU A 139 18.42 -48.70 5.43
N VAL A 140 17.56 -48.76 6.45
CA VAL A 140 16.14 -49.14 6.32
C VAL A 140 15.29 -47.92 6.66
N LYS A 141 14.26 -47.65 5.85
CA LYS A 141 13.30 -46.56 6.10
C LYS A 141 12.41 -46.94 7.29
N ILE A 142 12.44 -46.14 8.36
CA ILE A 142 11.68 -46.38 9.61
C ILE A 142 10.43 -45.50 9.69
N GLY A 143 10.48 -44.30 9.12
CA GLY A 143 9.39 -43.34 9.10
C GLY A 143 9.75 -42.16 8.22
N GLU A 144 8.80 -41.26 8.02
CA GLU A 144 8.99 -40.00 7.31
C GLU A 144 8.39 -38.87 8.13
N ASP A 145 9.09 -37.74 8.15
CA ASP A 145 8.57 -36.48 8.69
C ASP A 145 8.04 -35.67 7.52
N VAL A 146 6.76 -35.33 7.54
CA VAL A 146 6.07 -34.65 6.43
C VAL A 146 5.79 -33.22 6.86
N THR A 147 6.48 -32.27 6.22
CA THR A 147 6.21 -30.85 6.39
C THR A 147 5.59 -30.30 5.10
N GLU A 148 4.37 -29.78 5.19
CA GLU A 148 3.73 -29.10 4.07
C GLU A 148 4.02 -27.60 4.10
N GLN A 149 4.27 -27.02 2.92
CA GLN A 149 4.47 -25.58 2.73
C GLN A 149 3.48 -25.10 1.67
N PHE A 150 2.88 -23.93 1.89
CA PHE A 150 1.95 -23.31 0.96
C PHE A 150 2.69 -22.29 0.10
N ASP A 151 2.60 -22.45 -1.23
CA ASP A 151 3.26 -21.59 -2.20
C ASP A 151 2.27 -21.16 -3.29
N VAL A 152 2.64 -20.14 -4.07
CA VAL A 152 1.77 -19.54 -5.11
C VAL A 152 2.53 -19.34 -6.41
N GLU A 153 1.97 -19.83 -7.52
CA GLU A 153 2.41 -19.44 -8.87
C GLU A 153 1.65 -18.16 -9.27
N PRO A 154 2.34 -17.05 -9.61
CA PRO A 154 1.69 -15.84 -10.10
C PRO A 154 0.90 -16.04 -11.39
N ALA A 155 0.23 -14.98 -11.86
CA ALA A 155 -0.52 -15.03 -13.11
C ALA A 155 0.39 -15.40 -14.31
N ARG A 156 0.22 -16.60 -14.84
CA ARG A 156 0.98 -17.08 -16.00
C ARG A 156 0.35 -16.61 -17.31
N PHE A 157 1.08 -15.80 -18.07
CA PHE A 157 0.67 -15.36 -19.40
C PHE A 157 1.19 -16.30 -20.49
N PHE A 158 0.35 -16.64 -21.46
CA PHE A 158 0.71 -17.48 -22.59
C PHE A 158 -0.08 -17.10 -23.85
N VAL A 159 0.41 -17.50 -25.01
CA VAL A 159 -0.15 -17.12 -26.32
C VAL A 159 -0.76 -18.34 -27.00
N HIS A 160 -2.05 -18.25 -27.36
CA HIS A 160 -2.68 -19.21 -28.25
C HIS A 160 -2.29 -18.90 -29.70
N ARG A 161 -1.46 -19.75 -30.32
CA ARG A 161 -1.10 -19.65 -31.73
C ARG A 161 -2.01 -20.53 -32.58
N HIS A 162 -2.98 -19.94 -33.26
CA HIS A 162 -3.86 -20.64 -34.19
C HIS A 162 -3.29 -20.57 -35.62
N ILE A 163 -2.86 -21.70 -36.17
CA ILE A 163 -2.35 -21.81 -37.55
C ILE A 163 -3.46 -22.41 -38.41
N ARG A 164 -3.89 -21.66 -39.43
CA ARG A 164 -4.93 -22.10 -40.39
C ARG A 164 -4.33 -22.13 -41.80
N PRO A 165 -3.82 -23.28 -42.26
CA PRO A 165 -3.28 -23.39 -43.61
C PRO A 165 -4.38 -23.16 -44.65
N GLN A 166 -4.02 -22.47 -45.73
CA GLN A 166 -4.88 -22.29 -46.89
C GLN A 166 -4.50 -23.33 -47.94
N TYR A 167 -5.48 -24.03 -48.47
CA TYR A 167 -5.28 -25.04 -49.51
C TYR A 167 -5.91 -24.54 -50.81
N ALA A 168 -5.14 -24.58 -51.89
CA ALA A 168 -5.63 -24.26 -53.22
C ALA A 168 -5.85 -25.54 -54.02
N CYS A 169 -7.05 -25.72 -54.57
CA CYS A 169 -7.29 -26.73 -55.57
C CYS A 169 -6.85 -26.20 -56.94
N LYS A 170 -5.81 -26.79 -57.52
CA LYS A 170 -5.29 -26.37 -58.85
C LYS A 170 -6.28 -26.61 -59.99
N THR A 171 -7.18 -27.57 -59.85
CA THR A 171 -8.15 -27.92 -60.90
C THR A 171 -9.38 -27.01 -60.89
N CYS A 172 -9.81 -26.58 -59.70
CA CYS A 172 -10.99 -25.74 -59.53
C CYS A 172 -10.66 -24.26 -59.30
N GLU A 173 -9.36 -23.90 -59.29
CA GLU A 173 -8.83 -22.56 -59.00
C GLU A 173 -9.41 -21.91 -57.72
N THR A 174 -9.79 -22.75 -56.74
CA THR A 174 -10.45 -22.31 -55.50
C THR A 174 -9.51 -22.48 -54.30
N VAL A 175 -9.54 -21.51 -53.39
CA VAL A 175 -8.79 -21.55 -52.12
C VAL A 175 -9.76 -21.80 -50.98
N THR A 176 -9.47 -22.81 -50.16
CA THR A 176 -10.26 -23.20 -48.99
C THR A 176 -9.40 -23.15 -47.74
N ALA A 177 -9.95 -22.59 -46.68
CA ALA A 177 -9.35 -22.57 -45.36
C ALA A 177 -10.44 -22.72 -44.30
N GLU A 178 -10.06 -23.22 -43.13
CA GLU A 178 -10.97 -23.27 -41.99
C GLU A 178 -11.37 -21.84 -41.58
N PRO A 179 -12.68 -21.53 -41.42
CA PRO A 179 -13.11 -20.20 -40.98
C PRO A 179 -12.60 -19.87 -39.57
N VAL A 180 -12.45 -18.58 -39.30
CA VAL A 180 -12.11 -18.10 -37.96
C VAL A 180 -13.37 -18.18 -37.09
N PRO A 181 -13.34 -18.89 -35.95
CA PRO A 181 -14.47 -18.91 -35.04
C PRO A 181 -14.70 -17.51 -34.47
N PRO A 182 -15.96 -17.15 -34.14
CA PRO A 182 -16.26 -15.85 -33.54
C PRO A 182 -15.54 -15.70 -32.20
N ALA A 183 -14.99 -14.52 -31.95
CA ALA A 183 -14.35 -14.18 -30.69
C ALA A 183 -15.16 -13.11 -29.96
N VAL A 184 -14.93 -12.95 -28.65
CA VAL A 184 -15.59 -11.87 -27.86
C VAL A 184 -15.25 -10.48 -28.43
N ILE A 185 -14.00 -10.33 -28.87
CA ILE A 185 -13.51 -9.14 -29.57
C ILE A 185 -12.96 -9.60 -30.91
N ASP A 186 -13.71 -9.35 -31.99
CA ASP A 186 -13.27 -9.74 -33.34
C ASP A 186 -11.95 -9.07 -33.72
N GLY A 187 -11.01 -9.89 -34.20
CA GLY A 187 -9.64 -9.47 -34.52
C GLY A 187 -8.80 -9.02 -33.32
N GLY A 188 -9.31 -9.17 -32.09
CA GLY A 188 -8.62 -8.76 -30.86
C GLY A 188 -7.48 -9.69 -30.47
N MET A 189 -6.48 -9.13 -29.78
CA MET A 189 -5.35 -9.90 -29.23
C MET A 189 -5.73 -10.74 -27.99
N ALA A 190 -6.72 -10.27 -27.22
CA ALA A 190 -7.08 -10.90 -25.95
C ALA A 190 -7.95 -12.14 -26.14
N ALA A 191 -7.46 -13.28 -25.65
CA ALA A 191 -8.25 -14.49 -25.50
C ALA A 191 -9.27 -14.34 -24.34
N PRO A 192 -10.35 -15.15 -24.31
CA PRO A 192 -11.38 -15.07 -23.27
C PRO A 192 -10.83 -15.16 -21.84
N GLY A 193 -9.81 -15.99 -21.60
CA GLY A 193 -9.18 -16.11 -20.28
C GLY A 193 -8.51 -14.82 -19.79
N LEU A 194 -7.85 -14.09 -20.70
CA LEU A 194 -7.25 -12.80 -20.38
C LEU A 194 -8.33 -11.74 -20.08
N LEU A 195 -9.42 -11.72 -20.87
CA LEU A 195 -10.55 -10.83 -20.62
C LEU A 195 -11.20 -11.11 -19.26
N ALA A 196 -11.41 -12.38 -18.92
CA ALA A 196 -11.95 -12.79 -17.63
C ALA A 196 -11.05 -12.33 -16.47
N TRP A 197 -9.73 -12.53 -16.59
CA TRP A 197 -8.76 -12.07 -15.59
C TRP A 197 -8.84 -10.55 -15.37
N VAL A 198 -8.92 -9.75 -16.44
CA VAL A 198 -9.03 -8.28 -16.34
C VAL A 198 -10.33 -7.87 -15.65
N ILE A 199 -11.47 -8.46 -16.04
CA ILE A 199 -12.79 -8.12 -15.48
C ILE A 199 -12.89 -8.53 -14.01
N ILE A 200 -12.50 -9.76 -13.67
CA ILE A 200 -12.50 -10.25 -12.27
C ILE A 200 -11.58 -9.38 -11.42
N SER A 201 -10.35 -9.14 -11.89
CA SER A 201 -9.41 -8.32 -11.14
C SER A 201 -9.92 -6.90 -10.91
N LYS A 202 -10.53 -6.28 -11.93
CA LYS A 202 -11.05 -4.92 -11.82
C LYS A 202 -12.26 -4.81 -10.89
N TYR A 203 -13.25 -5.68 -11.05
CA TYR A 203 -14.55 -5.52 -10.40
C TYR A 203 -14.70 -6.35 -9.12
N LEU A 204 -14.18 -7.58 -9.09
CA LEU A 204 -14.25 -8.44 -7.90
C LEU A 204 -13.12 -8.12 -6.92
N ASN A 205 -11.90 -7.94 -7.42
CA ASN A 205 -10.73 -7.70 -6.57
C ASN A 205 -10.42 -6.20 -6.39
N HIS A 206 -11.25 -5.32 -6.95
CA HIS A 206 -11.09 -3.85 -6.88
C HIS A 206 -9.71 -3.34 -7.32
N LEU A 207 -9.05 -4.03 -8.26
CA LEU A 207 -7.73 -3.64 -8.76
C LEU A 207 -7.88 -2.60 -9.89
N PRO A 208 -7.39 -1.37 -9.72
CA PRO A 208 -7.43 -0.36 -10.78
C PRO A 208 -6.55 -0.78 -11.97
N LEU A 209 -6.93 -0.36 -13.18
CA LEU A 209 -6.28 -0.81 -14.42
C LEU A 209 -4.77 -0.52 -14.48
N TYR A 210 -4.31 0.58 -13.88
CA TYR A 210 -2.87 0.88 -13.80
C TYR A 210 -2.11 -0.15 -12.96
N ARG A 211 -2.75 -0.71 -11.92
CA ARG A 211 -2.13 -1.74 -11.09
C ARG A 211 -2.09 -3.07 -11.84
N LEU A 212 -3.10 -3.37 -12.68
CA LEU A 212 -3.07 -4.53 -13.57
C LEU A 212 -2.00 -4.44 -14.64
N GLU A 213 -1.80 -3.26 -15.23
CA GLU A 213 -0.67 -2.98 -16.12
C GLU A 213 0.67 -3.28 -15.44
N GLN A 214 0.85 -2.82 -14.19
CA GLN A 214 2.07 -3.11 -13.42
C GLN A 214 2.23 -4.60 -13.07
N ILE A 215 1.14 -5.30 -12.76
CA ILE A 215 1.18 -6.75 -12.49
C ILE A 215 1.61 -7.51 -13.76
N ALA A 216 1.01 -7.19 -14.91
CA ALA A 216 1.41 -7.79 -16.18
C ALA A 216 2.87 -7.47 -16.54
N ALA A 217 3.33 -6.24 -16.25
CA ALA A 217 4.71 -5.82 -16.50
C ALA A 217 5.74 -6.59 -15.67
N ARG A 218 5.39 -7.10 -14.47
CA ARG A 218 6.28 -7.97 -13.67
C ARG A 218 6.59 -9.28 -14.39
N GLU A 219 5.63 -9.77 -15.17
CA GLU A 219 5.76 -10.94 -16.05
C GLU A 219 6.26 -10.56 -17.46
N GLN A 220 6.81 -9.35 -17.62
CA GLN A 220 7.33 -8.82 -18.89
C GLN A 220 6.26 -8.70 -20.00
N VAL A 221 4.98 -8.63 -19.63
CA VAL A 221 3.87 -8.43 -20.57
C VAL A 221 3.43 -6.97 -20.58
N THR A 222 3.68 -6.29 -21.69
CA THR A 222 3.31 -4.88 -21.87
C THR A 222 1.85 -4.75 -22.26
N LEU A 223 0.98 -4.41 -21.30
CA LEU A 223 -0.44 -4.12 -21.54
C LEU A 223 -0.76 -2.68 -21.18
N SER A 224 -1.01 -1.84 -22.20
CA SER A 224 -1.32 -0.44 -21.95
C SER A 224 -2.69 -0.26 -21.27
N ARG A 225 -2.81 0.79 -20.45
CA ARG A 225 -4.09 1.14 -19.80
C ARG A 225 -5.24 1.39 -20.78
N SER A 226 -4.96 1.97 -21.95
CA SER A 226 -5.99 2.21 -22.98
C SER A 226 -6.51 0.90 -23.55
N THR A 227 -5.62 -0.06 -23.83
CA THR A 227 -6.00 -1.40 -24.29
C THR A 227 -6.84 -2.13 -23.23
N LEU A 228 -6.43 -2.09 -21.96
CA LEU A 228 -7.20 -2.69 -20.86
C LEU A 228 -8.59 -2.04 -20.72
N ALA A 229 -8.68 -0.71 -20.84
CA ALA A 229 -9.95 0.00 -20.76
C ALA A 229 -10.88 -0.34 -21.95
N GLU A 230 -10.33 -0.43 -23.16
CA GLU A 230 -11.07 -0.86 -24.35
C GLU A 230 -11.63 -2.28 -24.17
N TRP A 231 -10.81 -3.21 -23.68
CA TRP A 231 -11.25 -4.58 -23.42
C TRP A 231 -12.36 -4.65 -22.38
N VAL A 232 -12.27 -3.86 -21.31
CA VAL A 232 -13.35 -3.76 -20.32
C VAL A 232 -14.64 -3.29 -20.96
N GLY A 233 -14.59 -2.24 -21.79
CA GLY A 233 -15.77 -1.71 -22.48
C GLY A 233 -16.41 -2.73 -23.42
N ARG A 234 -15.61 -3.33 -24.32
CA ARG A 234 -16.11 -4.32 -25.28
C ARG A 234 -16.66 -5.59 -24.59
N THR A 235 -15.99 -6.05 -23.54
CA THR A 235 -16.48 -7.20 -22.76
C THR A 235 -17.79 -6.86 -22.04
N GLY A 236 -17.93 -5.63 -21.53
CA GLY A 236 -19.19 -5.16 -20.95
C GLY A 236 -20.36 -5.24 -21.93
N VAL A 237 -20.16 -4.80 -23.18
CA VAL A 237 -21.17 -4.93 -24.25
C VAL A 237 -21.48 -6.39 -24.56
N ALA A 238 -20.46 -7.24 -24.67
CA ALA A 238 -20.65 -8.68 -24.93
C ALA A 238 -21.41 -9.41 -23.82
N LEU A 239 -21.35 -8.92 -22.57
CA LEU A 239 -22.07 -9.47 -21.42
C LEU A 239 -23.51 -8.96 -21.30
N GLN A 240 -23.94 -7.97 -22.10
CA GLN A 240 -25.28 -7.39 -22.03
C GLN A 240 -26.41 -8.44 -22.09
N PRO A 241 -26.39 -9.46 -22.96
CA PRO A 241 -27.44 -10.47 -23.00
C PRO A 241 -27.59 -11.24 -21.68
N LEU A 242 -26.49 -11.47 -20.96
CA LEU A 242 -26.53 -12.12 -19.65
C LEU A 242 -27.09 -11.18 -18.57
N ALA A 243 -26.74 -9.90 -18.63
CA ALA A 243 -27.31 -8.90 -17.74
C ALA A 243 -28.83 -8.74 -17.95
N ASP A 244 -29.29 -8.78 -19.21
CA ASP A 244 -30.71 -8.72 -19.55
C ASP A 244 -31.47 -9.96 -19.06
N GLN A 245 -30.89 -11.15 -19.20
CA GLN A 245 -31.46 -12.39 -18.66
C GLN A 245 -31.52 -12.38 -17.13
N LEU A 246 -30.45 -11.92 -16.46
CA LEU A 246 -30.43 -11.78 -15.01
C LEU A 246 -31.51 -10.79 -14.54
N LYS A 247 -31.63 -9.65 -15.23
CA LYS A 247 -32.69 -8.66 -14.96
C LYS A 247 -34.08 -9.28 -15.12
N TRP A 248 -34.31 -10.02 -16.20
CA TRP A 248 -35.58 -10.70 -16.43
C TRP A 248 -35.90 -11.67 -15.28
N HIS A 249 -34.94 -12.50 -14.86
CA HIS A 249 -35.10 -13.40 -13.73
C HIS A 249 -35.40 -12.67 -12.41
N LEU A 250 -34.68 -11.59 -12.12
CA LEU A 250 -34.91 -10.79 -10.91
C LEU A 250 -36.33 -10.22 -10.88
N LEU A 251 -36.85 -9.73 -12.01
CA LEU A 251 -38.20 -9.17 -12.11
C LEU A 251 -39.33 -10.20 -11.92
N GLN A 252 -39.03 -11.50 -11.94
CA GLN A 252 -40.01 -12.55 -11.61
C GLN A 252 -40.19 -12.75 -10.10
N GLY A 253 -39.29 -12.20 -9.28
CA GLY A 253 -39.39 -12.31 -7.83
C GLY A 253 -40.54 -11.46 -7.27
N ASN A 254 -41.25 -11.99 -6.27
CA ASN A 254 -42.30 -11.25 -5.56
C ASN A 254 -41.75 -10.07 -4.74
N THR A 255 -40.45 -10.06 -4.45
CA THR A 255 -39.78 -9.03 -3.64
C THR A 255 -38.35 -8.86 -4.15
N LEU A 256 -37.94 -7.60 -4.33
CA LEU A 256 -36.59 -7.21 -4.74
C LEU A 256 -35.95 -6.41 -3.62
N HIS A 257 -34.77 -6.84 -3.17
CA HIS A 257 -33.93 -6.08 -2.27
C HIS A 257 -32.90 -5.31 -3.10
N ALA A 258 -32.80 -4.01 -2.86
CA ALA A 258 -31.78 -3.16 -3.46
C ALA A 258 -30.96 -2.53 -2.33
N ASP A 259 -29.65 -2.67 -2.41
CA ASP A 259 -28.72 -1.95 -1.54
C ASP A 259 -28.05 -0.84 -2.36
N GLU A 260 -28.29 0.41 -1.97
CA GLU A 260 -27.63 1.56 -2.57
C GLU A 260 -26.33 1.81 -1.81
N SER A 261 -25.25 1.19 -2.27
CA SER A 261 -23.89 1.51 -1.83
C SER A 261 -23.36 2.70 -2.67
N PRO A 262 -23.29 3.93 -2.13
CA PRO A 262 -22.84 5.09 -2.90
C PRO A 262 -21.33 4.98 -3.21
N VAL A 263 -20.95 5.28 -4.45
CA VAL A 263 -19.54 5.35 -4.87
C VAL A 263 -19.22 6.78 -5.29
N ALA A 264 -18.24 7.38 -4.62
CA ALA A 264 -17.78 8.73 -4.92
C ALA A 264 -17.11 8.78 -6.29
N GLN A 265 -17.70 9.50 -7.25
CA GLN A 265 -17.19 9.58 -8.62
C GLN A 265 -16.41 10.88 -8.81
N LEU A 266 -15.19 10.81 -9.34
CA LEU A 266 -14.42 12.02 -9.67
C LEU A 266 -15.16 12.89 -10.69
N GLU A 267 -15.40 14.16 -10.34
CA GLU A 267 -15.85 15.18 -11.29
C GLU A 267 -14.64 15.64 -12.13
N PRO A 268 -14.65 15.41 -13.45
CA PRO A 268 -13.56 15.84 -14.33
C PRO A 268 -13.37 17.37 -14.24
N GLY A 269 -12.13 17.80 -14.05
CA GLY A 269 -11.75 19.22 -14.03
C GLY A 269 -11.70 19.90 -12.65
N ASN A 270 -12.42 19.38 -11.65
CA ASN A 270 -12.47 19.99 -10.31
C ASN A 270 -11.62 19.27 -9.24
N GLY A 271 -11.13 18.07 -9.53
CA GLY A 271 -10.34 17.26 -8.58
C GLY A 271 -11.12 16.83 -7.33
N LYS A 272 -12.44 16.98 -7.35
CA LYS A 272 -13.37 16.60 -6.27
C LYS A 272 -14.25 15.45 -6.74
N THR A 273 -14.78 14.69 -5.79
CA THR A 273 -15.76 13.63 -6.06
C THR A 273 -17.18 14.15 -5.86
N ARG A 274 -18.13 13.69 -6.67
CA ARG A 274 -19.57 13.88 -6.51
C ARG A 274 -20.23 12.59 -6.04
#